data_AF-A0A2X3CAQ5-F1
#
_entry.id   AF-A0A2X3CAQ5-F1
#
_cell.length_a   1.000
_cell.length_b   1.000
_cell.length_c   1.000
_cell.angle_alpha   90.00
_cell.angle_beta   90.00
_cell.angle_gamma   90.00
#
_symmetry.space_group_name_H-M   'P 1'
#
loop_
_entity.id
_entity.type
_entity.pdbx_description
1 polymer ?
#
loop_
_entity_poly.entity_id
_entity_poly.type
_entity_poly.pdbx_seq_one_letter_code
_entity_poly.pdbx_strand_id
1 'polypeptide(L)'
;MPLTAVDARFVFARLDAQPGPLPGFTDALIGMRNQYTYSPTERYEHIYLNDNFYAWQCLDGVEKGLADVDRCHYVQVAEDLYLFVWREKIIPTLG
;
A
#
# COMPACT_ATOMS: atom_id res chain seq x y z
N MET A 1 1.88 -12.90 -17.46
CA MET A 1 2.51 -11.62 -17.05
C MET A 1 1.67 -11.01 -15.94
N PRO A 2 2.23 -10.23 -14.99
CA PRO A 2 1.42 -9.48 -14.04
C PRO A 2 0.48 -8.50 -14.76
N LEU A 3 -0.67 -8.17 -14.15
CA LEU A 3 -1.64 -7.24 -14.75
C LEU A 3 -1.15 -5.80 -14.78
N THR A 4 -0.54 -5.34 -13.69
CA THR A 4 0.15 -4.05 -13.66
C THR A 4 1.49 -4.14 -14.38
N ALA A 5 1.79 -3.13 -15.19
CA ALA A 5 3.09 -2.94 -15.84
C ALA A 5 4.08 -2.15 -14.97
N VAL A 6 3.66 -1.71 -13.77
CA VAL A 6 4.51 -0.97 -12.84
C VAL A 6 5.41 -1.95 -12.07
N ASP A 7 6.71 -1.73 -12.15
CA ASP A 7 7.73 -2.51 -11.46
C ASP A 7 8.13 -1.86 -10.13
N ALA A 8 8.35 -2.68 -9.10
CA ALA A 8 8.87 -2.25 -7.80
C ALA A 8 9.89 -3.27 -7.29
N ARG A 9 11.02 -2.77 -6.76
CA ARG A 9 12.07 -3.58 -6.14
C ARG A 9 12.32 -3.12 -4.71
N PHE A 10 12.32 -4.06 -3.78
CA PHE A 10 12.55 -3.81 -2.35
C PHE A 10 13.97 -4.22 -1.96
N VAL A 11 14.65 -3.36 -1.21
CA VAL A 11 15.96 -3.62 -0.61
C VAL A 11 15.92 -3.12 0.83
N PHE A 12 16.20 -4.01 1.78
CA PHE A 12 16.29 -3.68 3.20
C PHE A 12 17.76 -3.70 3.63
N ALA A 13 18.22 -2.61 4.22
CA ALA A 13 19.62 -2.42 4.57
C ALA A 13 19.78 -1.66 5.90
N ARG A 14 21.00 -1.73 6.45
CA ARG A 14 21.43 -0.97 7.62
C ARG A 14 22.37 0.14 7.17
N LEU A 15 22.29 1.29 7.83
CA LEU A 15 23.31 2.32 7.72
C LEU A 15 24.55 1.88 8.51
N ASP A 16 25.74 1.98 7.92
CA ASP A 16 27.04 1.68 8.55
C ASP A 16 27.14 0.34 9.29
N ALA A 17 26.43 -0.68 8.80
CA ALA A 17 26.32 -2.00 9.43
C ALA A 17 25.87 -1.97 10.91
N GLN A 18 25.17 -0.90 11.33
CA GLN A 18 24.68 -0.77 12.69
C GLN A 18 23.73 -1.94 13.06
N PRO A 19 23.81 -2.45 14.31
CA PRO A 19 22.96 -3.55 14.76
C PRO A 19 21.50 -3.11 14.88
N GLY A 20 20.57 -4.03 14.64
CA GLY A 20 19.13 -3.78 14.72
C GLY A 20 18.34 -4.67 13.75
N PRO A 21 17.03 -4.88 13.98
CA PRO A 21 16.19 -5.61 13.04
C PRO A 21 16.12 -4.86 11.70
N LEU A 22 16.05 -5.60 10.61
CA LEU A 22 15.67 -5.03 9.31
C LEU A 22 14.13 -4.99 9.22
N PRO A 23 13.56 -4.05 8.46
CA PRO A 23 12.17 -4.15 8.05
C PRO A 23 11.90 -5.46 7.32
N GLY A 24 10.67 -5.95 7.38
CA GLY A 24 10.26 -7.20 6.74
C GLY A 24 8.85 -7.15 6.21
N PHE A 25 8.55 -8.00 5.23
CA PHE A 25 7.17 -8.18 4.78
C PHE A 25 6.29 -8.69 5.92
N THR A 26 5.03 -8.25 5.96
CA THR A 26 4.09 -8.56 7.06
C THR A 26 2.68 -8.81 6.53
N ASP A 27 1.85 -9.48 7.33
CA ASP A 27 0.41 -9.67 7.10
C ASP A 27 -0.45 -8.84 8.06
N ALA A 28 0.16 -8.02 8.93
CA ALA A 28 -0.52 -7.33 10.03
C ALA A 28 -1.69 -6.42 9.61
N LEU A 29 -1.71 -5.94 8.36
CA LEU A 29 -2.78 -5.09 7.85
C LEU A 29 -3.96 -5.87 7.25
N ILE A 30 -3.78 -7.16 6.93
CA ILE A 30 -4.79 -7.96 6.24
C ILE A 30 -6.08 -8.04 7.07
N GLY A 31 -7.22 -7.82 6.42
CA GLY A 31 -8.54 -7.78 7.04
C GLY A 31 -8.95 -6.40 7.57
N MET A 32 -8.02 -5.45 7.66
CA MET A 32 -8.35 -4.08 8.05
C MET A 32 -9.03 -3.33 6.89
N ARG A 33 -10.07 -2.55 7.25
CA ARG A 33 -10.69 -1.53 6.41
C ARG A 33 -10.40 -0.18 7.04
N ASN A 34 -9.64 0.67 6.36
CA ASN A 34 -9.20 1.96 6.89
C ASN A 34 -9.62 3.11 5.96
N GLN A 35 -9.91 4.27 6.55
CA GLN A 35 -10.27 5.47 5.82
C GLN A 35 -9.13 6.50 5.92
N TYR A 36 -8.71 7.03 4.78
CA TYR A 36 -7.68 8.05 4.66
C TYR A 36 -8.31 9.36 4.19
N THR A 37 -8.25 10.38 5.04
CA THR A 37 -8.60 11.77 4.68
C THR A 37 -7.31 12.49 4.32
N TYR A 38 -7.08 12.74 3.03
CA TYR A 38 -5.87 13.42 2.54
C TYR A 38 -5.99 14.94 2.62
N SER A 39 -7.21 15.46 2.49
CA SER A 39 -7.52 16.88 2.59
C SER A 39 -8.99 17.07 2.97
N PRO A 40 -9.46 18.32 3.18
CA PRO A 40 -10.90 18.59 3.37
C PRO A 40 -11.80 18.13 2.22
N THR A 41 -11.26 17.86 1.03
CA THR A 41 -12.02 17.47 -0.17
C THR A 41 -11.67 16.08 -0.72
N GLU A 42 -10.58 15.47 -0.26
CA GLU A 42 -10.07 14.20 -0.80
C GLU A 42 -10.04 13.12 0.29
N ARG A 43 -10.77 12.04 0.05
CA ARG A 43 -10.94 10.93 1.00
C ARG A 43 -11.10 9.60 0.29
N TYR A 44 -10.32 8.63 0.71
CA TYR A 44 -10.33 7.27 0.19
C TYR A 44 -10.49 6.27 1.32
N GLU A 45 -10.91 5.06 0.98
CA GLU A 45 -10.80 3.91 1.87
C GLU A 45 -9.96 2.81 1.23
N HIS A 46 -9.19 2.12 2.07
CA HIS A 46 -8.41 0.96 1.70
C HIS A 46 -8.95 -0.26 2.46
N ILE A 47 -9.12 -1.38 1.77
CA ILE A 47 -9.46 -2.68 2.34
C ILE A 47 -8.34 -3.64 1.99
N TYR A 48 -7.57 -4.08 2.98
CA TYR A 48 -6.41 -4.95 2.76
C TYR A 48 -6.87 -6.41 2.71
N LEU A 49 -7.00 -6.96 1.49
CA LEU A 49 -7.74 -8.21 1.27
C LEU A 49 -6.92 -9.44 1.62
N ASN A 50 -5.66 -9.48 1.18
CA ASN A 50 -4.73 -10.59 1.35
C ASN A 50 -3.29 -10.12 1.18
N ASP A 51 -2.34 -11.04 1.15
CA ASP A 51 -0.91 -10.82 1.03
C ASP A 51 -0.48 -10.09 -0.26
N ASN A 52 -1.34 -10.05 -1.29
CA ASN A 52 -0.99 -9.52 -2.59
C ASN A 52 -1.87 -8.38 -3.08
N PHE A 53 -3.09 -8.23 -2.56
CA PHE A 53 -4.10 -7.33 -3.11
C PHE A 53 -4.81 -6.52 -2.03
N TYR A 54 -5.10 -5.27 -2.37
CA TYR A 54 -5.99 -4.41 -1.62
C TYR A 54 -7.05 -3.82 -2.55
N ALA A 55 -8.22 -3.50 -2.01
CA ALA A 55 -9.21 -2.68 -2.70
C ALA A 55 -9.08 -1.23 -2.23
N TRP A 56 -9.25 -0.29 -3.14
CA TRP A 56 -9.43 1.12 -2.83
C TRP A 56 -10.74 1.65 -3.39
N GLN A 57 -11.29 2.67 -2.74
CA GLN A 57 -12.41 3.44 -3.25
C GLN A 57 -12.24 4.91 -2.88
N CYS A 58 -12.48 5.80 -3.84
CA CYS A 58 -12.59 7.24 -3.57
C CYS A 58 -13.99 7.55 -3.01
N LEU A 59 -14.04 8.04 -1.77
CA LEU A 59 -15.28 8.42 -1.07
C LEU A 59 -15.67 9.87 -1.35
N ASP A 60 -14.67 10.75 -1.43
CA ASP A 60 -14.80 12.15 -1.82
C ASP A 60 -13.54 12.59 -2.55
N GLY A 61 -13.70 13.44 -3.56
CA GLY A 61 -12.60 13.91 -4.39
C GLY A 61 -12.93 13.89 -5.87
N VAL A 62 -11.92 14.19 -6.69
CA VAL A 62 -12.04 14.18 -8.16
C VAL A 62 -12.34 12.79 -8.72
N GLU A 63 -11.94 11.73 -8.01
CA GLU A 63 -12.16 10.33 -8.39
C GLU A 63 -13.39 9.71 -7.72
N LYS A 64 -14.25 10.51 -7.08
CA LYS A 64 -15.36 10.00 -6.26
C LYS A 64 -16.18 8.92 -6.98
N GLY A 65 -16.32 7.76 -6.34
CA GLY A 65 -17.03 6.61 -6.87
C GLY A 65 -16.19 5.66 -7.73
N LEU A 66 -14.96 6.04 -8.09
CA LEU A 66 -13.99 5.10 -8.64
C LEU A 66 -13.45 4.18 -7.54
N ALA A 67 -13.18 2.95 -7.93
CA ALA A 67 -12.65 1.90 -7.08
C ALA A 67 -11.96 0.84 -7.93
N ASP A 68 -10.95 0.17 -7.36
CA ASP A 68 -10.29 -0.96 -8.00
C ASP A 68 -9.59 -1.86 -6.97
N VAL A 69 -9.08 -3.00 -7.44
CA VAL A 69 -8.21 -3.91 -6.69
C VAL A 69 -6.84 -3.95 -7.36
N ASP A 70 -5.80 -3.53 -6.65
CA ASP A 70 -4.44 -3.46 -7.20
C ASP A 70 -3.42 -4.26 -6.39
N ARG A 71 -2.32 -4.59 -7.07
CA ARG A 71 -1.21 -5.32 -6.46
C ARG A 71 -0.55 -4.43 -5.42
N CYS A 72 -0.33 -4.96 -4.22
CA CYS A 72 0.29 -4.20 -3.14
C CYS A 72 1.30 -5.03 -2.32
N HIS A 73 2.06 -4.35 -1.49
CA HIS A 73 3.13 -4.90 -0.65
C HIS A 73 3.08 -4.24 0.73
N TYR A 74 3.21 -5.05 1.78
CA TYR A 74 3.17 -4.60 3.17
C TYR A 74 4.51 -4.87 3.84
N VAL A 75 5.12 -3.83 4.40
CA VAL A 75 6.39 -3.95 5.13
C VAL A 75 6.20 -3.35 6.52
N GLN A 76 6.54 -4.11 7.56
CA GLN A 76 6.60 -3.57 8.91
C GLN A 76 7.97 -2.91 9.12
N VAL A 77 7.96 -1.64 9.53
CA VAL A 77 9.18 -0.85 9.77
C VAL A 77 9.43 -0.58 11.26
N ALA A 78 8.37 -0.59 12.08
CA ALA A 78 8.45 -0.58 13.55
C ALA A 78 7.15 -1.19 14.14
N GLU A 79 7.03 -1.18 15.46
CA GLU A 79 5.77 -1.47 16.14
C GLU A 79 4.69 -0.48 15.67
N ASP A 80 3.57 -1.02 15.18
CA ASP A 80 2.43 -0.28 14.63
C ASP A 80 2.76 0.75 13.53
N LEU A 81 3.89 0.57 12.84
CA LEU A 81 4.31 1.41 11.71
C LEU A 81 4.63 0.56 10.50
N TYR A 82 3.95 0.86 9.39
CA TYR A 82 3.95 0.06 8.18
C TYR A 82 4.24 0.91 6.95
N LEU A 83 5.10 0.42 6.07
CA LEU A 83 5.25 0.88 4.70
C LEU A 83 4.29 0.07 3.82
N PHE A 84 3.38 0.77 3.17
CA PHE A 84 2.44 0.20 2.20
C PHE A 84 2.82 0.70 0.81
N VAL A 85 2.98 -0.21 -0.15
CA VAL A 85 3.30 0.12 -1.54
C VAL A 85 2.27 -0.53 -2.45
N TRP A 86 1.71 0.18 -3.43
CA TRP A 86 0.78 -0.38 -4.41
C TRP A 86 1.15 0.00 -5.85
N ARG A 87 0.63 -0.80 -6.79
CA ARG A 87 0.96 -0.74 -8.21
C ARG A 87 -0.31 -0.87 -9.02
N GLU A 88 -0.81 0.25 -9.53
CA GLU A 88 -2.07 0.28 -10.27
C GLU A 88 -1.93 -0.32 -11.65
N LYS A 89 -2.98 -1.01 -12.11
CA LYS A 89 -3.00 -1.69 -13.42
C LYS A 89 -3.70 -0.92 -14.53
N ILE A 90 -4.61 0.00 -14.21
CA ILE A 90 -5.41 0.74 -15.19
C ILE A 90 -4.70 2.02 -15.60
N ILE A 91 -4.48 2.92 -14.65
CA ILE A 91 -3.60 4.08 -14.82
C ILE A 91 -2.26 3.71 -14.17
N PRO A 92 -1.13 3.77 -14.89
CA PRO A 92 0.16 3.39 -14.31
C PRO A 92 0.57 4.32 -13.16
N THR A 93 0.34 3.85 -11.93
CA THR A 93 0.59 4.58 -10.68
C THR A 93 1.40 3.72 -9.71
N LEU A 94 2.37 4.35 -9.05
CA LEU A 94 3.10 3.78 -7.91
C LEU A 94 2.81 4.64 -6.68
N GLY A 95 2.35 4.02 -5.61
CA GLY A 95 2.17 4.65 -4.30
C GLY A 95 2.82 3.84 -3.19
#